data_AF-B5VSC2-F1
#
_entry.id   AF-B5VSC2-F1
#
_cell.length_a   1.000
_cell.length_b   1.000
_cell.length_c   1.000
_cell.angle_alpha   90.00
_cell.angle_beta   90.00
_cell.angle_gamma   90.00
#
_symmetry.space_group_name_H-M   'P 1'
#
loop_
_entity.id
_entity.type
_entity.pdbx_description
1 polymer ?
#
loop_
_entity_poly.entity_id
_entity_poly.type
_entity_poly.pdbx_seq_one_letter_code
_entity_poly.pdbx_strand_id
1 'polypeptide(L)'
;DNTGDQNAVEKSDFEKSDTEGSRIGRDLPFEFGKRNLTEESDVWDHNAWDNVEWGEEQVQQAEEKIKEQFKHPVPEFDKKLYNENPARYWDIFYKNNKENFFKDRKWLQIEFPILYASTRKDAEPVTIFEIGCGAGNTFFPILKDNENENLRIIAADFAPRAVELVKNSEQFNPKYGHATVWDLANPDGNLPDGVEPHSV
;
A
#
# COMPACT_ATOMS: atom_id res chain seq x y z
N ASP A 1 29.50 24.19 -53.18
CA ASP A 1 28.06 24.21 -52.86
C ASP A 1 27.59 22.86 -52.34
N ASN A 2 27.54 22.67 -51.03
CA ASN A 2 26.31 22.83 -50.25
C ASN A 2 26.62 22.44 -48.80
N THR A 3 26.44 23.40 -47.91
CA THR A 3 26.43 23.30 -46.46
C THR A 3 25.17 22.61 -45.96
N GLY A 4 25.23 22.02 -44.77
CA GLY A 4 24.06 21.63 -43.98
C GLY A 4 24.07 20.16 -43.57
N ASP A 5 23.69 19.76 -42.37
CA ASP A 5 23.32 20.54 -41.19
C ASP A 5 23.38 19.61 -39.99
N GLN A 6 23.65 20.18 -38.82
CA GLN A 6 23.55 19.51 -37.53
C GLN A 6 22.07 19.27 -37.24
N ASN A 7 21.71 18.17 -36.57
CA ASN A 7 20.54 18.15 -35.70
C ASN A 7 20.74 17.14 -34.58
N ALA A 8 21.13 17.70 -33.44
CA ALA A 8 21.01 17.09 -32.13
C ALA A 8 19.52 16.83 -31.84
N VAL A 9 19.25 15.66 -31.25
CA VAL A 9 17.91 15.27 -30.80
C VAL A 9 17.50 16.21 -29.67
N GLU A 10 16.55 17.10 -29.94
CA GLU A 10 15.89 17.92 -28.94
C GLU A 10 15.11 17.03 -27.96
N LYS A 11 15.40 17.21 -26.67
CA LYS A 11 14.59 16.68 -25.58
C LYS A 11 13.23 17.39 -25.64
N SER A 12 12.16 16.63 -25.89
CA SER A 12 10.80 17.16 -25.83
C SER A 12 10.47 17.58 -24.40
N ASP A 13 10.17 18.87 -24.24
CA ASP A 13 9.65 19.47 -23.03
C ASP A 13 8.36 18.77 -22.59
N PHE A 14 8.40 18.16 -21.41
CA PHE A 14 7.23 17.63 -20.73
C PHE A 14 6.41 18.84 -20.24
N GLU A 15 5.31 19.14 -20.91
CA GLU A 15 4.38 20.19 -20.52
C GLU A 15 3.87 19.95 -19.09
N LYS A 16 4.15 20.92 -18.21
CA LYS A 16 3.59 20.99 -16.86
C LYS A 16 2.10 21.28 -16.97
N SER A 17 1.25 20.28 -16.73
CA SER A 17 -0.18 20.53 -16.51
C SER A 17 -0.40 21.11 -15.12
N ASP A 18 -1.08 22.24 -15.05
CA ASP A 18 -1.46 22.96 -13.82
C ASP A 18 -2.12 22.06 -12.77
N THR A 19 -1.38 21.79 -11.71
CA THR A 19 -1.87 21.19 -10.47
C THR A 19 -1.76 22.19 -9.32
N GLU A 20 -2.36 23.36 -9.47
CA GLU A 20 -2.48 24.30 -8.35
C GLU A 20 -3.31 23.66 -7.22
N GLY A 21 -2.60 23.21 -6.19
CA GLY A 21 -3.15 22.57 -4.99
C GLY A 21 -2.87 21.07 -4.85
N SER A 22 -2.43 20.37 -5.89
CA SER A 22 -2.07 18.95 -5.77
C SER A 22 -0.57 18.76 -5.52
N ARG A 23 -0.23 17.84 -4.60
CA ARG A 23 1.15 17.40 -4.35
C ARG A 23 1.69 16.47 -5.46
N ILE A 24 0.84 16.07 -6.40
CA ILE A 24 1.20 15.18 -7.52
C ILE A 24 2.26 15.87 -8.39
N GLY A 25 3.41 15.21 -8.57
CA GLY A 25 4.46 15.62 -9.51
C GLY A 25 5.39 16.73 -9.03
N ARG A 26 5.42 17.07 -7.73
CA ARG A 26 6.28 18.16 -7.22
C ARG A 26 7.76 17.79 -7.06
N ASP A 27 8.09 16.51 -6.85
CA ASP A 27 9.45 16.07 -6.49
C ASP A 27 10.06 15.17 -7.58
N LEU A 28 10.60 15.74 -8.66
CA LEU A 28 11.39 15.02 -9.67
C LEU A 28 12.90 15.34 -9.52
N PRO A 29 13.80 14.32 -9.50
CA PRO A 29 13.51 12.88 -9.53
C PRO A 29 12.92 12.38 -8.20
N PHE A 30 11.93 11.49 -8.30
CA PHE A 30 11.31 10.86 -7.14
C PHE A 30 12.27 9.83 -6.52
N GLU A 31 12.76 10.09 -5.31
CA GLU A 31 13.59 9.16 -4.54
C GLU A 31 12.82 8.66 -3.30
N PHE A 32 12.22 7.47 -3.41
CA PHE A 32 11.45 6.85 -2.34
C PHE A 32 12.32 6.43 -1.14
N GLY A 33 11.97 6.90 0.07
CA GLY A 33 12.43 6.34 1.35
C GLY A 33 13.94 6.41 1.62
N LYS A 34 14.66 7.34 0.98
CA LYS A 34 16.13 7.47 1.10
C LYS A 34 16.61 8.79 1.65
N ARG A 35 15.71 9.76 1.86
CA ARG A 35 16.07 11.10 2.33
C ARG A 35 16.24 11.10 3.85
N ASN A 36 17.30 11.74 4.33
CA ASN A 36 17.49 12.01 5.75
C ASN A 36 17.07 13.46 6.00
N LEU A 37 16.19 13.69 6.97
CA LEU A 37 15.83 15.04 7.40
C LEU A 37 16.97 15.61 8.25
N THR A 38 17.66 16.62 7.74
CA THR A 38 18.76 17.28 8.46
C THR A 38 18.31 18.53 9.21
N GLU A 39 17.26 19.21 8.73
CA GLU A 39 16.71 20.43 9.32
C GLU A 39 15.24 20.23 9.73
N GLU A 40 14.84 20.76 10.90
CA GLU A 40 13.47 20.59 11.43
C GLU A 40 12.38 21.27 10.56
N SER A 41 12.74 22.27 9.75
CA SER A 41 11.80 22.96 8.85
C SER A 41 11.28 22.06 7.74
N ASP A 42 12.08 21.06 7.35
CA ASP A 42 11.88 20.28 6.12
C ASP A 42 10.80 19.19 6.30
N VAL A 43 10.35 18.98 7.54
CA VAL A 43 9.25 18.07 7.92
C VAL A 43 7.93 18.44 7.21
N TRP A 44 7.75 19.71 6.86
CA TRP A 44 6.53 20.20 6.20
C TRP A 44 6.57 20.11 4.68
N ASP A 45 7.77 19.93 4.12
CA ASP A 45 7.99 19.94 2.68
C ASP A 45 7.75 18.55 2.06
N HIS A 46 7.85 17.47 2.85
CA HIS A 46 7.99 16.11 2.32
C HIS A 46 7.16 15.02 3.03
N ASN A 47 7.27 13.78 2.53
CA ASN A 47 6.34 12.65 2.75
C ASN A 47 6.62 11.83 4.03
N ALA A 48 5.64 11.00 4.42
CA ALA A 48 5.57 10.29 5.70
C ALA A 48 6.63 9.17 5.95
N TRP A 49 7.70 9.12 5.16
CA TRP A 49 8.64 7.99 5.11
C TRP A 49 10.11 8.41 4.96
N ASP A 50 10.47 9.61 5.42
CA ASP A 50 11.86 10.00 5.50
C ASP A 50 12.63 9.16 6.54
N ASN A 51 13.89 8.85 6.25
CA ASN A 51 14.76 8.17 7.20
C ASN A 51 15.12 9.16 8.30
N VAL A 52 14.64 8.87 9.49
CA VAL A 52 14.99 9.62 10.70
C VAL A 52 15.83 8.71 11.56
N GLU A 53 17.09 9.09 11.74
CA GLU A 53 17.94 8.44 12.73
C GLU A 53 17.45 8.76 14.13
N TRP A 54 17.42 7.73 14.98
CA TRP A 54 16.96 7.90 16.34
C TRP A 54 18.05 8.56 17.17
N GLY A 55 17.72 9.69 17.79
CA GLY A 55 18.58 10.31 18.78
C GLY A 55 18.68 9.48 20.06
N GLU A 56 19.73 9.71 20.86
CA GLU A 56 19.95 9.01 22.13
C GLU A 56 18.73 9.10 23.07
N GLU A 57 18.07 10.27 23.12
CA GLU A 57 16.87 10.47 23.92
C GLU A 57 15.70 9.58 23.46
N GLN A 58 15.46 9.48 22.14
CA GLN A 58 14.38 8.66 21.59
C GLN A 58 14.62 7.17 21.86
N VAL A 59 15.88 6.73 21.74
CA VAL A 59 16.28 5.36 22.10
C VAL A 59 16.00 5.10 23.58
N GLN A 60 16.43 6.01 24.46
CA GLN A 60 16.19 5.88 25.89
C GLN A 60 14.69 5.81 26.22
N GLN A 61 13.87 6.70 25.64
CA GLN A 61 12.42 6.71 25.83
C GLN A 61 11.76 5.41 25.35
N ALA A 62 12.21 4.85 24.23
CA ALA A 62 11.70 3.56 23.76
C ALA A 62 12.10 2.41 24.69
N GLU A 63 13.34 2.37 25.16
CA GLU A 63 13.77 1.38 26.15
C GLU A 63 12.95 1.45 27.44
N GLU A 64 12.68 2.66 27.94
CA GLU A 64 11.85 2.86 29.13
C GLU A 64 10.43 2.35 28.91
N LYS A 65 9.80 2.69 27.78
CA LYS A 65 8.46 2.18 27.42
C LYS A 65 8.44 0.65 27.30
N ILE A 66 9.47 0.05 26.69
CA ILE A 66 9.61 -1.41 26.61
C ILE A 66 9.69 -2.00 28.01
N LYS A 67 10.57 -1.47 28.87
CA LYS A 67 10.72 -1.92 30.28
C LYS A 67 9.40 -1.81 31.04
N GLU A 68 8.61 -0.76 30.82
CA GLU A 68 7.30 -0.61 31.43
C GLU A 68 6.28 -1.65 30.95
N GLN A 69 6.19 -1.89 29.63
CA GLN A 69 5.31 -2.93 29.08
C GLN A 69 5.65 -4.32 29.62
N PHE A 70 6.94 -4.62 29.79
CA PHE A 70 7.39 -5.89 30.38
C PHE A 70 6.99 -6.09 31.84
N LYS A 71 6.65 -5.03 32.60
CA LYS A 71 6.14 -5.17 33.98
C LYS A 71 4.74 -5.76 34.04
N HIS A 72 3.97 -5.63 32.96
CA HIS A 72 2.57 -6.07 32.87
C HIS A 72 2.37 -6.98 31.66
N PRO A 73 3.02 -8.16 31.62
CA PRO A 73 2.87 -9.07 30.50
C PRO A 73 1.42 -9.56 30.40
N VAL A 74 0.96 -9.76 29.17
CA VAL A 74 -0.34 -10.38 28.91
C VAL A 74 -0.38 -11.75 29.61
N PRO A 75 -1.45 -12.06 30.38
CA PRO A 75 -1.58 -13.37 31.02
C PRO A 75 -1.46 -14.52 30.02
N GLU A 76 -0.90 -15.65 30.45
CA GLU A 76 -0.66 -16.79 29.55
C GLU A 76 -1.96 -17.36 28.95
N PHE A 77 -3.03 -17.31 29.74
CA PHE A 77 -4.38 -17.64 29.28
C PHE A 77 -4.81 -16.76 28.10
N ASP A 78 -4.66 -15.44 28.22
CA ASP A 78 -5.06 -14.48 27.20
C ASP A 78 -4.20 -14.61 25.94
N LYS A 79 -2.88 -14.77 26.09
CA LYS A 79 -1.99 -15.03 24.95
C LYS A 79 -2.46 -16.23 24.14
N LYS A 80 -2.74 -17.34 24.82
CA LYS A 80 -3.24 -18.56 24.17
C LYS A 80 -4.58 -18.30 23.50
N LEU A 81 -5.52 -17.69 24.20
CA LEU A 81 -6.86 -17.37 23.69
C LEU A 81 -6.82 -16.52 22.41
N TYR A 82 -5.98 -15.47 22.37
CA TYR A 82 -5.89 -14.56 21.23
C TYR A 82 -5.09 -15.15 20.06
N ASN A 83 -4.05 -15.94 20.33
CA ASN A 83 -3.18 -16.52 19.29
C ASN A 83 -3.72 -17.84 18.71
N GLU A 84 -4.62 -18.56 19.41
CA GLU A 84 -5.21 -19.80 18.89
C GLU A 84 -6.07 -19.58 17.65
N ASN A 85 -6.77 -18.44 17.59
CA ASN A 85 -7.61 -18.08 16.43
C ASN A 85 -7.71 -16.55 16.28
N PRO A 86 -6.64 -15.89 15.81
CA PRO A 86 -6.61 -14.44 15.64
C PRO A 86 -7.62 -13.96 14.58
N ALA A 87 -7.85 -14.75 13.53
CA ALA A 87 -8.79 -14.43 12.46
C ALA A 87 -10.21 -14.19 13.00
N ARG A 88 -10.65 -14.93 14.02
CA ARG A 88 -11.97 -14.76 14.66
C ARG A 88 -12.20 -13.33 15.17
N TYR A 89 -11.18 -12.68 15.72
CA TYR A 89 -11.31 -11.33 16.28
C TYR A 89 -11.50 -10.29 15.18
N TRP A 90 -10.76 -10.43 14.09
CA TRP A 90 -10.92 -9.60 12.91
C TRP A 90 -12.26 -9.85 12.22
N ASP A 91 -12.70 -11.11 12.16
CA ASP A 91 -14.00 -11.48 11.61
C ASP A 91 -15.15 -10.79 12.39
N ILE A 92 -15.10 -10.82 13.73
CA ILE A 92 -16.05 -10.09 14.59
C ILE A 92 -15.95 -8.58 14.37
N PHE A 93 -14.74 -8.05 14.21
CA PHE A 93 -14.54 -6.64 13.93
C PHE A 93 -15.22 -6.22 12.62
N TYR A 94 -15.01 -6.95 11.52
CA TYR A 94 -15.66 -6.68 10.23
C TYR A 94 -17.16 -6.96 10.28
N LYS A 95 -17.63 -7.88 11.14
CA LYS A 95 -19.05 -8.04 11.43
C LYS A 95 -19.71 -6.78 11.94
N ASN A 96 -19.05 -6.12 12.88
CA ASN A 96 -19.63 -5.00 13.59
C ASN A 96 -19.44 -3.68 12.84
N ASN A 97 -18.31 -3.50 12.16
CA ASN A 97 -17.93 -2.22 11.54
C ASN A 97 -18.15 -2.18 10.02
N LYS A 98 -18.14 -3.34 9.36
CA LYS A 98 -18.25 -3.48 7.90
C LYS A 98 -17.25 -2.57 7.16
N GLU A 99 -17.69 -1.82 6.16
CA GLU A 99 -16.89 -0.91 5.33
C GLU A 99 -16.64 0.48 5.94
N ASN A 100 -17.17 0.79 7.13
CA ASN A 100 -17.22 2.17 7.65
C ASN A 100 -16.00 2.61 8.46
N PHE A 101 -15.05 1.70 8.73
CA PHE A 101 -13.98 1.99 9.68
C PHE A 101 -12.78 2.71 9.04
N PHE A 102 -12.38 2.28 7.85
CA PHE A 102 -11.21 2.84 7.16
C PHE A 102 -11.65 3.73 6.00
N LYS A 103 -10.90 4.81 5.78
CA LYS A 103 -11.08 5.69 4.61
C LYS A 103 -10.25 5.17 3.45
N ASP A 104 -10.70 5.47 2.24
CA ASP A 104 -9.93 5.20 1.03
C ASP A 104 -8.57 5.90 1.06
N ARG A 105 -7.54 5.14 0.68
CA ARG A 105 -6.14 5.56 0.77
C ARG A 105 -5.75 6.45 -0.42
N LYS A 106 -6.43 7.61 -0.55
CA LYS A 106 -6.23 8.57 -1.66
C LYS A 106 -4.81 9.10 -1.81
N TRP A 107 -4.01 9.01 -0.75
CA TRP A 107 -2.60 9.43 -0.75
C TRP A 107 -1.68 8.45 -1.47
N LEU A 108 -2.11 7.20 -1.73
CA LEU A 108 -1.26 6.18 -2.38
C LEU A 108 -0.77 6.61 -3.76
N GLN A 109 -1.55 7.39 -4.52
CA GLN A 109 -1.12 7.89 -5.83
C GLN A 109 0.07 8.85 -5.76
N ILE A 110 0.24 9.51 -4.61
CA ILE A 110 1.34 10.44 -4.37
C ILE A 110 2.56 9.64 -3.93
N GLU A 111 2.40 8.72 -2.99
CA GLU A 111 3.50 7.98 -2.37
C GLU A 111 3.98 6.78 -3.19
N PHE A 112 3.10 6.18 -3.98
CA PHE A 112 3.40 5.03 -4.84
C PHE A 112 2.99 5.32 -6.28
N PRO A 113 3.66 6.26 -6.98
CA PRO A 113 3.34 6.57 -8.37
C PRO A 113 3.37 5.34 -9.28
N ILE A 114 4.24 4.36 -8.97
CA ILE A 114 4.34 3.10 -9.71
C ILE A 114 3.03 2.30 -9.70
N LEU A 115 2.28 2.36 -8.61
CA LEU A 115 1.01 1.65 -8.43
C LEU A 115 -0.10 2.22 -9.32
N TYR A 116 -0.04 3.51 -9.62
CA TYR A 116 -1.00 4.19 -10.49
C TYR A 116 -0.48 4.26 -11.94
N ALA A 117 0.83 4.24 -12.14
CA ALA A 117 1.40 4.06 -13.47
C ALA A 117 0.95 2.72 -14.09
N SER A 118 0.75 1.68 -13.27
CA SER A 118 0.27 0.37 -13.71
C SER A 118 -1.22 0.32 -14.06
N THR A 119 -2.00 1.34 -13.69
CA THR A 119 -3.43 1.42 -14.04
C THR A 119 -3.68 2.11 -15.38
N ARG A 120 -2.64 2.67 -16.02
CA ARG A 120 -2.76 3.39 -17.29
C ARG A 120 -2.99 2.45 -18.47
N LYS A 121 -3.71 2.91 -19.48
CA LYS A 121 -4.08 2.12 -20.68
C LYS A 121 -2.89 1.50 -21.41
N ASP A 122 -1.74 2.16 -21.41
CA ASP A 122 -0.50 1.75 -22.08
C ASP A 122 0.47 0.99 -21.17
N ALA A 123 0.09 0.70 -19.93
CA ALA A 123 0.93 -0.04 -19.00
C ALA A 123 1.06 -1.51 -19.40
N GLU A 124 2.23 -2.08 -19.11
CA GLU A 124 2.49 -3.51 -19.28
C GLU A 124 1.57 -4.37 -18.39
N PRO A 125 1.36 -5.65 -18.73
CA PRO A 125 0.69 -6.60 -17.85
C PRO A 125 1.33 -6.65 -16.47
N VAL A 126 0.51 -6.57 -15.43
CA VAL A 126 0.99 -6.46 -14.05
C VAL A 126 0.00 -7.07 -13.08
N THR A 127 0.52 -7.76 -12.07
CA THR A 127 -0.27 -8.27 -10.96
C THR A 127 0.12 -7.54 -9.69
N ILE A 128 -0.87 -6.98 -8.99
CA ILE A 128 -0.71 -6.35 -7.68
C ILE A 128 -1.27 -7.33 -6.64
N PHE A 129 -0.51 -7.61 -5.58
CA PHE A 129 -0.98 -8.42 -4.47
C PHE A 129 -1.09 -7.59 -3.19
N GLU A 130 -2.32 -7.36 -2.72
CA GLU A 130 -2.61 -6.70 -1.45
C GLU A 130 -2.79 -7.73 -0.34
N ILE A 131 -1.88 -7.73 0.64
CA ILE A 131 -1.94 -8.56 1.84
C ILE A 131 -2.61 -7.76 2.96
N GLY A 132 -3.69 -8.30 3.54
CA GLY A 132 -4.50 -7.60 4.54
C GLY A 132 -5.44 -6.58 3.91
N CYS A 133 -6.23 -6.99 2.92
CA CYS A 133 -7.06 -6.09 2.13
C CYS A 133 -8.20 -5.44 2.93
N GLY A 134 -8.60 -6.03 4.05
CA GLY A 134 -9.72 -5.55 4.86
C GLY A 134 -10.99 -5.34 4.04
N ALA A 135 -11.60 -4.15 4.14
CA ALA A 135 -12.78 -3.77 3.36
C ALA A 135 -12.46 -3.23 1.96
N GLY A 136 -11.20 -3.30 1.49
CA GLY A 136 -10.81 -2.93 0.13
C GLY A 136 -10.45 -1.45 -0.09
N ASN A 137 -10.10 -0.70 0.95
CA ASN A 137 -9.81 0.74 0.85
C ASN A 137 -8.51 1.10 0.09
N THR A 138 -7.68 0.11 -0.29
CA THR A 138 -6.62 0.26 -1.32
C THR A 138 -7.12 -0.29 -2.65
N PHE A 139 -7.66 -1.51 -2.61
CA PHE A 139 -8.16 -2.26 -3.75
C PHE A 139 -9.10 -1.44 -4.65
N PHE A 140 -10.17 -0.85 -4.08
CA PHE A 140 -11.18 -0.16 -4.87
C PHE A 140 -10.69 1.14 -5.51
N PRO A 141 -9.92 2.01 -4.84
CA PRO A 141 -9.30 3.15 -5.51
C PRO A 141 -8.45 2.78 -6.72
N ILE A 142 -7.61 1.75 -6.64
CA ILE A 142 -6.77 1.31 -7.77
C ILE A 142 -7.66 0.76 -8.90
N LEU A 143 -8.64 -0.07 -8.55
CA LEU A 143 -9.56 -0.67 -9.50
C LEU A 143 -10.42 0.38 -10.23
N LYS A 144 -10.83 1.43 -9.51
CA LYS A 144 -11.63 2.53 -10.05
C LYS A 144 -10.87 3.35 -11.08
N ASP A 145 -9.58 3.58 -10.85
CA ASP A 145 -8.71 4.37 -11.74
C ASP A 145 -8.04 3.49 -12.81
N ASN A 146 -8.50 2.25 -13.00
CA ASN A 146 -7.93 1.30 -13.95
C ASN A 146 -8.46 1.47 -15.38
N GLU A 147 -7.52 1.74 -16.29
CA GLU A 147 -7.67 1.69 -17.74
C GLU A 147 -6.80 0.59 -18.38
N ASN A 148 -5.94 -0.08 -17.60
CA ASN A 148 -5.10 -1.18 -18.06
C ASN A 148 -5.92 -2.47 -18.18
N GLU A 149 -6.09 -2.94 -19.41
CA GLU A 149 -6.83 -4.17 -19.72
C GLU A 149 -6.14 -5.44 -19.20
N ASN A 150 -4.85 -5.36 -18.86
CA ASN A 150 -4.02 -6.46 -18.38
C ASN A 150 -3.68 -6.34 -16.89
N LEU A 151 -4.29 -5.41 -16.16
CA LEU A 151 -4.12 -5.30 -14.71
C LEU A 151 -4.86 -6.43 -14.00
N ARG A 152 -4.17 -7.07 -13.07
CA ARG A 152 -4.76 -8.00 -12.10
C ARG A 152 -4.45 -7.53 -10.68
N ILE A 153 -5.47 -7.45 -9.83
CA ILE A 153 -5.33 -7.13 -8.42
C ILE A 153 -5.85 -8.31 -7.61
N ILE A 154 -5.00 -8.84 -6.74
CA ILE A 154 -5.33 -9.93 -5.83
C ILE A 154 -5.36 -9.35 -4.41
N ALA A 155 -6.51 -9.45 -3.76
CA ALA A 155 -6.74 -9.00 -2.40
C ALA A 155 -6.84 -10.21 -1.47
N ALA A 156 -5.92 -10.35 -0.53
CA ALA A 156 -5.95 -11.39 0.49
C ALA A 156 -6.22 -10.80 1.87
N ASP A 157 -7.05 -11.50 2.64
CA ASP A 157 -7.19 -11.26 4.06
C ASP A 157 -7.45 -12.59 4.76
N PHE A 158 -6.88 -12.78 5.94
CA PHE A 158 -7.11 -13.99 6.72
C PHE A 158 -8.50 -14.04 7.37
N ALA A 159 -9.21 -12.91 7.48
CA ALA A 159 -10.57 -12.83 8.00
C ALA A 159 -11.59 -13.06 6.86
N PRO A 160 -12.40 -14.13 6.89
CA PRO A 160 -13.36 -14.43 5.84
C PRO A 160 -14.33 -13.28 5.53
N ARG A 161 -14.81 -12.59 6.56
CA ARG A 161 -15.73 -11.47 6.37
C ARG A 161 -15.11 -10.25 5.69
N ALA A 162 -13.81 -10.01 5.84
CA ALA A 162 -13.11 -8.97 5.09
C ALA A 162 -13.19 -9.25 3.58
N VAL A 163 -12.87 -10.48 3.20
CA VAL A 163 -12.94 -10.96 1.82
C VAL A 163 -14.37 -10.93 1.29
N GLU A 164 -15.37 -11.30 2.10
CA GLU A 164 -16.78 -11.18 1.73
C GLU A 164 -17.20 -9.73 1.47
N LEU A 165 -16.75 -8.76 2.28
CA LEU A 165 -17.04 -7.34 2.05
C LEU A 165 -16.48 -6.87 0.70
N VAL A 166 -15.26 -7.29 0.36
CA VAL A 166 -14.64 -6.95 -0.92
C VAL A 166 -15.42 -7.59 -2.08
N LYS A 167 -15.73 -8.89 -2.00
CA LYS A 167 -16.44 -9.62 -3.06
C LYS A 167 -17.85 -9.11 -3.32
N ASN A 168 -18.55 -8.69 -2.26
CA ASN A 168 -19.95 -8.24 -2.34
C ASN A 168 -20.10 -6.74 -2.62
N SER A 169 -19.00 -5.99 -2.74
CA SER A 169 -19.03 -4.58 -3.11
C SER A 169 -19.51 -4.41 -4.55
N GLU A 170 -20.35 -3.41 -4.79
CA GLU A 170 -20.78 -3.03 -6.16
C GLU A 170 -19.61 -2.54 -7.02
N GLN A 171 -18.52 -2.10 -6.39
CA GLN A 171 -17.30 -1.67 -7.07
C GLN A 171 -16.40 -2.85 -7.47
N PHE A 172 -16.70 -4.07 -7.01
CA PHE A 172 -15.91 -5.24 -7.36
C PHE A 172 -16.09 -5.60 -8.83
N ASN A 173 -14.98 -5.72 -9.54
CA ASN A 173 -14.96 -6.13 -10.94
C ASN A 173 -14.11 -7.41 -11.08
N PRO A 174 -14.74 -8.59 -11.29
CA PRO A 174 -14.02 -9.86 -11.37
C PRO A 174 -13.11 -9.99 -12.59
N LYS A 175 -13.20 -9.08 -13.57
CA LYS A 175 -12.29 -9.04 -14.72
C LYS A 175 -10.86 -8.72 -14.29
N TYR A 176 -10.70 -7.77 -13.38
CA TYR A 176 -9.40 -7.29 -12.91
C TYR A 176 -9.12 -7.67 -11.46
N GLY A 177 -10.16 -7.97 -10.68
CA GLY A 177 -10.10 -8.22 -9.25
C GLY A 177 -10.28 -9.68 -8.86
N HIS A 178 -9.43 -10.17 -7.96
CA HIS A 178 -9.62 -11.43 -7.24
C HIS A 178 -9.50 -11.18 -5.74
N ALA A 179 -10.35 -11.81 -4.94
CA ALA A 179 -10.29 -11.69 -3.48
C ALA A 179 -10.31 -13.10 -2.86
N THR A 180 -9.44 -13.34 -1.87
CA THR A 180 -9.26 -14.68 -1.30
C THR A 180 -8.97 -14.66 0.19
N VAL A 181 -9.41 -15.72 0.88
CA VAL A 181 -9.09 -15.90 2.29
C VAL A 181 -7.71 -16.54 2.37
N TRP A 182 -6.77 -15.84 2.98
CA TRP A 182 -5.40 -16.33 3.08
C TRP A 182 -4.67 -15.75 4.29
N ASP A 183 -4.00 -16.63 5.04
CA ASP A 183 -3.17 -16.27 6.18
C ASP A 183 -1.69 -16.23 5.75
N LEU A 184 -1.07 -15.05 5.84
CA LEU A 184 0.35 -14.86 5.56
C LEU A 184 1.24 -15.76 6.44
N ALA A 185 0.79 -16.02 7.68
CA ALA A 185 1.52 -16.84 8.65
C ALA A 185 1.09 -18.32 8.61
N ASN A 186 0.38 -18.76 7.56
CA ASN A 186 -0.04 -20.16 7.47
C ASN A 186 1.17 -21.09 7.54
N PRO A 187 1.14 -22.13 8.40
CA PRO A 187 2.32 -22.95 8.70
C PRO A 187 2.76 -23.82 7.53
N ASP A 188 1.85 -24.07 6.58
CA ASP A 188 2.11 -24.88 5.40
C ASP A 188 2.84 -24.09 4.30
N GLY A 189 2.95 -22.76 4.43
CA GLY A 189 3.56 -21.89 3.43
C GLY A 189 2.82 -21.86 2.09
N ASN A 190 1.54 -22.25 2.10
CA ASN A 190 0.71 -22.29 0.90
C ASN A 190 0.49 -20.87 0.36
N LEU A 191 0.49 -20.73 -0.97
CA LEU A 191 0.14 -19.49 -1.63
C LEU A 191 -1.39 -19.25 -1.60
N PRO A 192 -1.84 -17.99 -1.70
CA PRO A 192 -3.25 -17.68 -1.84
C PRO A 192 -3.83 -18.28 -3.12
N ASP A 193 -5.13 -18.57 -3.12
CA ASP A 193 -5.86 -18.87 -4.35
C ASP A 193 -5.61 -17.77 -5.40
N GLY A 194 -5.32 -18.19 -6.63
CA GLY A 194 -5.03 -17.30 -7.74
C GLY A 194 -3.62 -16.69 -7.77
N VAL A 195 -2.73 -17.00 -6.82
CA VAL A 195 -1.32 -16.57 -6.87
C VAL A 195 -0.42 -17.74 -7.22
N GLU A 196 0.40 -17.57 -8.25
CA GLU A 196 1.37 -18.57 -8.69
C GLU A 196 2.77 -18.28 -8.11
N PRO A 197 3.63 -19.29 -7.94
CA PRO A 197 5.00 -19.05 -7.52
C PRO A 197 5.73 -18.08 -8.44
N HIS A 198 6.39 -17.07 -7.85
CA HIS A 198 7.15 -16.03 -8.57
C HIS A 198 6.32 -15.14 -9.52
N SER A 199 5.01 -14.99 -9.29
CA SER A 199 4.13 -14.21 -10.17
C SER A 199 3.94 -12.73 -9.78
N VAL A 200 4.45 -12.31 -8.62
CA VAL A 200 4.30 -10.97 -8.04
C VAL A 200 5.58 -10.50 -7.38
#